data_AF-Q6AIF9-F1
#
_entry.id   AF-Q6AIF9-F1
#
_cell.length_a   1.000
_cell.length_b   1.000
_cell.length_c   1.000
_cell.angle_alpha   90.00
_cell.angle_beta   90.00
_cell.angle_gamma   90.00
#
_symmetry.space_group_name_H-M   'P 1'
#
loop_
_entity.id
_entity.type
_entity.pdbx_description
1 polymer ?
#
loop_
_entity_poly.entity_id
_entity_poly.type
_entity_poly.pdbx_seq_one_letter_code
_entity_poly.pdbx_strand_id
1 'polypeptide(L)'
;MSNCHIRIAYAPNGIETAKTLSEMLGKTTVVQKKTSISGKRSGRLSNASMSIQEVARDLLTADECMRLPAPLKDSKGNILESGHMLIFVAGANPIYGKQILYFKDPVFLERAKLPTPENDSSSKNLSDIFNQKLTCAQ
;
A
#
# COMPACT_ATOMS: atom_id res chain seq x y z
N MET A 1 -2.98 17.90 9.03
CA MET A 1 -3.67 17.37 7.83
C MET A 1 -5.19 17.49 8.00
N SER A 2 -5.73 18.67 7.74
CA SER A 2 -7.17 18.96 7.94
C SER A 2 -7.82 19.23 6.58
N ASN A 3 -8.72 18.33 6.19
CA ASN A 3 -9.63 18.40 5.04
C ASN A 3 -9.20 17.78 3.68
N CYS A 4 -8.89 16.48 3.67
CA CYS A 4 -8.91 15.68 2.44
C CYS A 4 -9.86 14.50 2.63
N HIS A 5 -10.83 14.33 1.71
CA HIS A 5 -11.80 13.23 1.72
C HIS A 5 -11.15 11.89 1.37
N ILE A 6 -10.27 11.90 0.37
CA ILE A 6 -9.47 10.73 -0.04
C ILE A 6 -7.99 11.09 0.17
N ARG A 7 -7.24 10.18 0.79
CA ARG A 7 -5.80 10.29 0.95
C ARG A 7 -5.16 9.01 0.49
N ILE A 8 -4.08 9.12 -0.27
CA ILE A 8 -3.34 7.98 -0.79
C ILE A 8 -1.93 8.07 -0.22
N ALA A 9 -1.46 6.98 0.39
CA ALA A 9 -0.12 6.87 0.91
C ALA A 9 0.63 5.72 0.23
N TYR A 10 1.91 5.96 -0.03
CA TYR A 10 2.86 4.98 -0.56
C TYR A 10 3.87 4.60 0.53
N ALA A 11 4.81 3.71 0.19
CA ALA A 11 5.92 3.36 1.06
C ALA A 11 6.62 4.64 1.58
N PRO A 12 6.59 4.89 2.90
CA PRO A 12 7.22 6.06 3.50
C PRO A 12 8.74 5.88 3.57
N ASN A 13 9.47 6.96 3.34
CA ASN A 13 10.94 6.95 3.45
C ASN A 13 11.42 7.13 4.91
N GLY A 14 10.58 7.67 5.80
CA GLY A 14 10.93 8.02 7.18
C GLY A 14 10.03 7.37 8.23
N ILE A 15 10.62 7.07 9.39
CA ILE A 15 9.95 6.40 10.51
C ILE A 15 8.80 7.24 11.08
N GLU A 16 8.92 8.58 11.10
CA GLU A 16 7.90 9.48 11.63
C GLU A 16 6.63 9.48 10.77
N THR A 17 6.81 9.50 9.45
CA THR A 17 5.71 9.35 8.49
C THR A 17 5.06 7.98 8.62
N ALA A 18 5.87 6.92 8.80
CA ALA A 18 5.36 5.56 8.98
C ALA A 18 4.52 5.40 10.25
N LYS A 19 4.92 6.03 11.37
CA LYS A 19 4.13 6.09 12.60
C LYS A 19 2.81 6.83 12.40
N THR A 20 2.85 7.99 11.73
CA THR A 20 1.63 8.76 11.41
C THR A 20 0.65 7.93 10.56
N LEU A 21 1.16 7.18 9.58
CA LEU A 21 0.34 6.29 8.75
C LEU A 21 -0.24 5.12 9.55
N SER A 22 0.55 4.52 10.45
CA SER A 22 0.10 3.45 11.33
C SER A 22 -1.03 3.93 12.25
N GLU A 23 -0.89 5.12 12.83
CA GLU A 23 -1.91 5.75 13.67
C GLU A 23 -3.18 6.06 12.87
N MET A 24 -3.06 6.51 11.62
CA MET A 24 -4.19 6.76 10.72
C MET A 24 -4.95 5.48 10.32
N LEU A 25 -4.26 4.34 10.19
CA LEU A 25 -4.89 3.05 9.89
C LEU A 25 -5.70 2.52 11.07
N GLY A 26 -5.28 2.83 12.29
CA GLY A 26 -5.93 2.38 13.51
C GLY A 26 -5.52 0.98 13.95
N LYS A 27 -6.33 0.41 14.86
CA LYS A 27 -6.03 -0.86 15.53
C LYS A 27 -7.13 -1.88 15.28
N THR A 28 -6.74 -3.15 15.23
CA THR A 28 -7.63 -4.30 15.15
C THR A 28 -7.49 -5.17 16.40
N THR A 29 -8.57 -5.84 16.77
CA THR A 29 -8.56 -6.78 17.89
C THR A 29 -8.20 -8.17 17.36
N VAL A 30 -7.11 -8.74 17.88
CA VAL A 30 -6.66 -10.10 17.53
C VAL A 30 -6.95 -11.02 18.70
N VAL A 31 -7.66 -12.11 18.44
CA VAL A 31 -7.95 -13.16 19.42
C VAL A 31 -6.77 -14.14 19.48
N GLN A 32 -6.02 -14.11 20.58
CA GLN A 32 -4.92 -15.04 20.85
C GLN A 32 -5.41 -16.22 21.68
N LYS A 33 -5.29 -17.44 21.14
CA LYS A 33 -5.56 -18.68 21.89
C LYS A 33 -4.25 -19.22 22.46
N LYS A 34 -4.16 -19.28 23.79
CA LYS A 34 -3.02 -19.83 24.54
C LYS A 34 -3.44 -21.16 25.15
N THR A 35 -2.88 -22.25 24.64
CA THR A 35 -3.09 -23.60 25.18
C THR A 35 -1.93 -23.95 26.10
N SER A 36 -2.23 -24.18 27.38
CA SER A 36 -1.29 -24.69 28.37
C SER A 36 -1.54 -26.19 28.57
N ILE A 37 -0.53 -27.01 28.32
CA ILE A 37 -0.59 -28.46 28.55
C ILE A 37 0.26 -28.75 29.78
N SER A 38 -0.35 -29.33 30.81
CA SER A 38 0.31 -29.66 32.07
C SER A 38 0.27 -31.17 32.32
N GLY A 39 1.42 -31.76 32.65
CA GLY A 39 1.55 -33.17 33.03
C GLY A 39 2.89 -33.48 33.69
N LYS A 40 2.93 -34.55 34.48
CA LYS A 40 4.17 -35.05 35.11
C LYS A 40 5.00 -35.80 34.07
N ARG A 41 6.33 -35.57 34.02
CA ARG A 41 7.28 -36.23 33.10
C ARG A 41 7.28 -37.77 33.12
N SER A 42 6.57 -38.41 34.06
CA SER A 42 6.55 -39.87 34.29
C SER A 42 5.14 -40.50 34.20
N GLY A 43 4.12 -39.80 33.70
CA GLY A 43 2.77 -40.36 33.54
C GLY A 43 1.91 -39.53 32.58
N ARG A 44 0.94 -40.20 31.93
CA ARG A 44 0.03 -39.64 30.91
C ARG A 44 -0.35 -38.16 31.19
N LEU A 45 -0.11 -37.29 30.20
CA LEU A 45 -0.47 -35.87 30.22
C LEU A 45 -1.99 -35.73 30.36
N SER A 46 -2.47 -35.44 31.58
CA SER A 46 -3.91 -35.50 31.91
C SER A 46 -4.65 -34.18 31.71
N ASN A 47 -3.98 -33.02 31.77
CA ASN A 47 -4.68 -31.73 31.89
C ASN A 47 -4.20 -30.71 30.84
N ALA A 48 -5.09 -30.36 29.91
CA ALA A 48 -4.91 -29.25 28.97
C ALA A 48 -5.90 -28.13 29.32
N SER A 49 -5.40 -26.91 29.46
CA SER A 49 -6.19 -25.69 29.66
C SER A 49 -6.04 -24.80 28.42
N MET A 50 -7.14 -24.26 27.93
CA MET A 50 -7.15 -23.30 26.82
C MET A 50 -7.64 -21.96 27.32
N SER A 51 -6.84 -20.92 27.15
CA SER A 51 -7.18 -19.54 27.49
C SER A 51 -7.27 -18.69 26.23
N ILE A 52 -8.29 -17.85 26.13
CA ILE A 52 -8.54 -16.96 25.00
C ILE A 52 -8.31 -15.54 25.50
N GLN A 53 -7.47 -14.78 24.81
CA GLN A 53 -7.14 -13.39 25.16
C GLN A 53 -7.35 -12.50 23.94
N GLU A 54 -8.10 -11.43 24.10
CA GLU A 54 -8.29 -10.41 23.07
C GLU A 54 -7.25 -9.31 23.28
N VAL A 55 -6.42 -9.07 22.27
CA VAL A 55 -5.34 -8.07 22.33
C VAL A 55 -5.52 -7.09 21.19
N ALA A 56 -5.48 -5.79 21.48
CA ALA A 56 -5.46 -4.74 20.47
C ALA A 56 -4.08 -4.67 19.81
N ARG A 57 -4.02 -4.82 18.49
CA ARG A 57 -2.81 -4.71 17.66
C ARG A 57 -3.05 -3.67 16.57
N ASP A 58 -2.05 -2.85 16.27
CA ASP A 58 -2.12 -1.93 15.14
C ASP A 58 -2.33 -2.71 13.83
N LEU A 59 -3.19 -2.21 12.93
CA LEU A 59 -3.53 -2.90 11.67
C LEU A 59 -2.31 -3.13 10.79
N LEU A 60 -1.46 -2.10 10.71
CA LEU A 60 -0.14 -2.17 10.09
C LEU A 60 0.80 -1.43 11.01
N THR A 61 1.85 -2.11 11.46
CA THR A 61 2.89 -1.50 12.30
C THR A 61 3.73 -0.53 11.47
N ALA A 62 4.37 0.45 12.11
CA ALA A 62 5.21 1.42 11.40
C ALA A 62 6.33 0.76 10.56
N ASP A 63 6.89 -0.35 11.04
CA ASP A 63 7.92 -1.11 10.33
C ASP A 63 7.34 -1.87 9.11
N GLU A 64 6.13 -2.43 9.23
CA GLU A 64 5.42 -3.01 8.09
C GLU A 64 5.02 -1.95 7.06
N CYS A 65 4.66 -0.72 7.48
CA CYS A 65 4.43 0.41 6.57
C CYS A 65 5.67 0.74 5.74
N MET A 66 6.87 0.73 6.34
CA MET A 66 8.12 1.02 5.63
C MET A 66 8.49 -0.06 4.61
N ARG A 67 8.11 -1.32 4.88
CA ARG A 67 8.37 -2.47 4.00
C ARG A 67 7.27 -2.71 2.97
N LEU A 68 6.40 -1.73 2.73
CA LEU A 68 5.43 -1.82 1.65
C LEU A 68 6.15 -1.98 0.31
N PRO A 69 5.71 -2.92 -0.56
CA PRO A 69 6.33 -3.13 -1.86
C PRO A 69 6.31 -1.85 -2.70
N ALA A 70 7.50 -1.30 -2.95
CA ALA A 70 7.71 -0.18 -3.86
C ALA A 70 7.58 -0.65 -5.32
N PRO A 71 7.27 0.25 -6.27
CA PRO A 71 7.24 -0.10 -7.68
C PRO A 71 8.64 -0.55 -8.14
N LEU A 72 8.72 -1.73 -8.76
CA LEU A 72 9.97 -2.24 -9.33
C LEU A 72 10.28 -1.48 -10.61
N LYS A 73 11.53 -1.02 -10.73
CA LYS A 73 12.03 -0.31 -11.90
C LYS A 73 13.13 -1.12 -12.57
N ASP A 74 13.13 -1.12 -13.90
CA ASP A 74 14.21 -1.69 -14.71
C ASP A 74 15.48 -0.82 -14.63
N SER A 75 16.61 -1.32 -15.12
CA SER A 75 17.88 -0.60 -15.25
C SER A 75 17.74 0.72 -16.03
N LYS A 76 16.78 0.78 -16.96
CA LYS A 76 16.43 1.98 -17.74
C LYS A 76 15.48 2.95 -17.01
N GLY A 77 15.06 2.64 -15.79
CA GLY A 77 14.16 3.46 -14.97
C GLY A 77 12.66 3.27 -15.25
N ASN A 78 12.30 2.34 -16.14
CA ASN A 78 10.90 2.01 -16.48
C ASN A 78 10.24 1.21 -15.37
N ILE A 79 8.98 1.50 -15.04
CA ILE A 79 8.24 0.77 -14.00
C ILE A 79 7.75 -0.57 -14.55
N LEU A 80 8.34 -1.67 -14.08
CA LEU A 80 7.98 -3.04 -14.45
C LEU A 80 6.79 -3.54 -13.64
N GLU A 81 6.75 -3.28 -12.34
CA GLU A 81 5.66 -3.73 -11.46
C GLU A 81 5.08 -2.59 -10.65
N SER A 82 3.76 -2.62 -10.46
CA SER A 82 3.03 -1.65 -9.66
C SER A 82 3.39 -1.79 -8.17
N GLY A 83 3.67 -0.66 -7.52
CA GLY A 83 3.81 -0.61 -6.08
C GLY A 83 2.47 -0.80 -5.36
N HIS A 84 2.54 -1.05 -4.06
CA HIS A 84 1.37 -1.11 -3.18
C HIS A 84 1.05 0.29 -2.62
N MET A 85 -0.22 0.52 -2.30
CA MET A 85 -0.70 1.78 -1.74
C MET A 85 -1.76 1.56 -0.67
N LEU A 86 -1.86 2.54 0.23
CA LEU A 86 -2.92 2.64 1.23
C LEU A 86 -3.86 3.78 0.84
N ILE A 87 -5.16 3.50 0.79
CA ILE A 87 -6.19 4.46 0.44
C ILE A 87 -7.05 4.70 1.67
N PHE A 88 -7.07 5.94 2.14
CA PHE A 88 -7.91 6.39 3.24
C PHE A 88 -9.07 7.19 2.68
N VAL A 89 -10.29 6.73 2.94
CA VAL A 89 -11.53 7.43 2.57
C VAL A 89 -12.22 7.85 3.86
N ALA A 90 -12.62 9.12 3.95
CA ALA A 90 -13.31 9.62 5.13
C ALA A 90 -14.63 8.86 5.36
N GLY A 91 -14.82 8.33 6.56
CA GLY A 91 -16.02 7.56 6.93
C GLY A 91 -16.01 6.09 6.49
N ALA A 92 -14.93 5.60 5.90
CA ALA A 92 -14.78 4.20 5.53
C ALA A 92 -13.47 3.61 6.09
N ASN A 93 -13.41 2.28 6.14
CA ASN A 93 -12.19 1.58 6.53
C ASN A 93 -11.09 1.81 5.48
N PRO A 94 -9.81 1.93 5.90
CA PRO A 94 -8.69 2.02 4.98
C PRO A 94 -8.64 0.82 4.03
N ILE A 95 -8.28 1.08 2.78
CA ILE A 95 -8.22 0.06 1.72
C ILE A 95 -6.76 -0.16 1.33
N TYR A 96 -6.37 -1.42 1.27
CA TYR A 96 -5.08 -1.84 0.73
C TYR A 96 -5.21 -2.13 -0.76
N GLY A 97 -4.40 -1.46 -1.58
CA GLY A 97 -4.49 -1.57 -3.05
C GLY A 97 -3.14 -1.64 -3.73
N LYS A 98 -3.16 -1.89 -5.04
CA LYS A 98 -2.00 -1.78 -5.94
C LYS A 98 -2.17 -0.56 -6.83
N GLN A 99 -1.05 0.07 -7.16
CA GLN A 99 -1.04 1.22 -8.04
C GLN A 99 -1.43 0.84 -9.46
N ILE A 100 -2.42 1.56 -10.01
CA ILE A 100 -2.76 1.42 -11.42
C ILE A 100 -1.75 2.16 -12.29
N LEU A 101 -1.20 1.47 -13.27
CA LEU A 101 -0.21 2.02 -14.21
C LEU A 101 -0.94 2.35 -15.51
N TYR A 102 -1.14 3.63 -15.79
CA TYR A 102 -1.94 4.09 -16.94
C TYR A 102 -1.43 3.56 -18.29
N PHE A 103 -0.12 3.33 -18.41
CA PHE A 103 0.51 2.85 -19.65
C PHE A 103 0.38 1.33 -19.85
N LYS A 104 -0.01 0.58 -18.80
CA LYS A 104 -0.27 -0.86 -18.91
C LYS A 104 -1.71 -1.19 -19.30
N ASP A 105 -2.63 -0.30 -18.96
CA ASP A 105 -4.05 -0.47 -19.27
C ASP A 105 -4.35 0.17 -20.64
N PRO A 106 -4.85 -0.59 -21.63
CA PRO A 106 -5.14 -0.05 -22.95
C PRO A 106 -6.18 1.09 -22.91
N VAL A 107 -7.18 1.00 -22.01
CA VAL A 107 -8.24 2.02 -21.91
C VAL A 107 -7.68 3.34 -21.40
N PHE A 108 -6.79 3.28 -20.40
CA PHE A 108 -6.15 4.50 -19.90
C PHE A 108 -5.12 5.05 -20.87
N LEU A 109 -4.42 4.18 -21.60
CA LEU A 109 -3.47 4.60 -22.62
C LEU A 109 -4.16 5.30 -23.79
N GLU A 110 -5.32 4.82 -24.23
CA GLU A 110 -6.15 5.51 -25.24
C GLU A 110 -6.63 6.87 -24.73
N ARG A 111 -7.13 6.94 -23.50
CA ARG A 111 -7.55 8.21 -22.88
C ARG A 111 -6.40 9.18 -22.65
N ALA A 112 -5.18 8.69 -22.47
CA ALA A 112 -4.00 9.53 -22.30
C ALA A 112 -3.50 10.12 -23.64
N LYS A 113 -3.85 9.52 -24.79
CA LYS A 113 -3.47 9.99 -26.13
C LYS A 113 -4.32 11.15 -26.65
N LEU A 114 -4.99 11.90 -25.78
CA LEU A 114 -5.78 13.05 -26.19
C LEU A 114 -4.87 14.15 -26.75
N PRO A 115 -5.23 14.76 -27.89
CA PRO A 115 -4.45 15.85 -28.46
C PRO A 115 -4.43 17.04 -27.49
N THR A 116 -3.27 17.65 -27.35
CA THR A 116 -3.10 18.87 -26.56
C THR A 116 -3.99 19.99 -27.13
N PRO A 117 -4.69 20.78 -26.29
CA PRO A 117 -5.48 21.91 -26.77
C PRO A 117 -4.59 22.94 -27.49
N GLU A 118 -5.05 23.42 -28.65
CA GLU A 118 -4.28 24.26 -29.59
C GLU A 118 -3.83 25.62 -29.00
N ASN A 119 -4.45 26.06 -27.90
CA ASN A 119 -4.25 27.39 -27.32
C ASN A 119 -3.11 27.48 -26.30
N ASP A 120 -2.36 26.42 -26.06
CA ASP A 120 -1.30 26.43 -25.04
C ASP A 120 0.07 26.64 -25.67
N SER A 121 0.52 27.91 -25.72
CA SER A 121 1.81 28.32 -26.29
C SER A 121 3.03 27.72 -25.57
N SER A 122 2.83 27.07 -24.42
CA SER A 122 3.88 26.42 -23.62
C SER A 122 4.06 24.92 -23.91
N SER A 123 3.18 24.32 -24.73
CA SER A 123 2.97 22.87 -24.78
C SER A 123 3.81 22.08 -25.79
N LYS A 124 4.52 22.75 -26.70
CA LYS A 124 5.25 22.07 -27.80
C LYS A 124 6.29 21.06 -27.30
N ASN A 125 6.94 21.32 -26.16
CA ASN A 125 7.96 20.43 -25.60
C ASN A 125 7.40 19.24 -24.78
N LEU A 126 6.14 19.30 -24.32
CA LEU A 126 5.58 18.26 -23.45
C LEU A 126 5.02 17.07 -24.23
N SER A 127 4.50 17.32 -25.43
CA SER A 127 3.99 16.27 -26.32
C SER A 127 5.09 15.27 -26.73
N ASP A 128 6.32 15.75 -26.94
CA ASP A 128 7.48 14.92 -27.26
C ASP A 128 7.92 14.07 -26.06
N ILE A 129 7.89 14.62 -24.84
CA ILE A 129 8.26 13.87 -23.62
C ILE A 129 7.25 12.76 -23.31
N PHE A 130 5.96 13.01 -23.55
CA PHE A 130 4.91 12.03 -23.31
C PHE A 130 4.99 10.87 -24.30
N ASN A 131 5.23 11.18 -25.58
CA ASN A 131 5.38 10.18 -26.65
C ASN A 131 6.73 9.43 -26.56
N GLN A 132 7.82 10.08 -26.15
CA GLN A 132 9.14 9.45 -26.01
C GLN A 132 9.22 8.49 -24.82
N LYS A 133 8.45 8.71 -23.74
CA LYS A 133 8.37 7.75 -22.63
C LYS A 133 7.49 6.53 -22.95
N LEU A 134 6.51 6.67 -23.84
CA LEU A 134 5.66 5.57 -24.30
C LEU A 134 6.43 4.59 -25.20
N THR A 135 7.37 5.08 -26.02
CA THR A 135 8.22 4.23 -26.87
C THR A 135 9.34 3.53 -26.09
N CYS A 136 9.82 4.10 -24.98
CA CYS A 136 10.82 3.45 -24.13
C CYS A 136 10.27 2.36 -23.20
N ALA A 137 8.95 2.18 -23.12
CA ALA A 137 8.28 1.18 -22.28
C ALA A 137 7.93 -0.13 -23.03
N GLN A 138 8.33 -0.26 -24.30
CA GLN A 138 8.26 -1.49 -25.09
C GLN A 138 9.61 -2.22 -25.14
#